data_AF-A0A7C1XI90-F1
#
_entry.id   AF-A0A7C1XI90-F1
#
_cell.length_a   1.000
_cell.length_b   1.000
_cell.length_c   1.000
_cell.angle_alpha   90.00
_cell.angle_beta   90.00
_cell.angle_gamma   90.00
#
_symmetry.space_group_name_H-M   'P 1'
#
loop_
_entity.id
_entity.type
_entity.pdbx_description
1 polymer ?
#
loop_
_entity_poly.entity_id
_entity_poly.type
_entity_poly.pdbx_seq_one_letter_code
_entity_poly.pdbx_strand_id
1 'polypeptide(L)'
;MAEQEGVIKYRLDFEHGSAPDEDLAELIVCRAILHGLDMIGQHPDRYGGYGYGNLSRRAEGGAFLISASQTGGLAELGPEHFTRVCEVDIEGNRVRARGPLPPSSEALTHAMIYRLDRAISCVLHVHEPRLWQHGLARGL
;
A
#
# COMPACT_ATOMS: atom_id res chain seq x y z
N MET A 1 -4.01 14.81 16.35
CA MET A 1 -2.74 15.06 15.62
C MET A 1 -2.96 14.58 14.19
N ALA A 2 -2.70 15.41 13.18
CA ALA A 2 -2.82 14.97 11.80
C ALA A 2 -1.70 13.96 11.49
N GLU A 3 -2.04 12.75 11.09
CA GLU A 3 -1.05 11.80 10.58
C GLU A 3 -0.40 12.39 9.31
N GLN A 4 0.93 12.28 9.21
CA GLN A 4 1.66 12.65 7.99
C GLN A 4 1.57 11.48 7.01
N GLU A 5 0.90 11.74 5.89
CA GLU A 5 0.85 10.80 4.77
C GLU A 5 2.16 10.82 3.98
N GLY A 6 2.53 9.69 3.39
CA GLY A 6 3.70 9.60 2.49
C GLY A 6 5.09 9.51 3.15
N VAL A 7 5.19 9.57 4.47
CA VAL A 7 6.45 9.29 5.20
C VAL A 7 6.50 7.81 5.55
N ILE A 8 7.61 7.13 5.25
CA ILE A 8 7.79 5.71 5.61
C ILE A 8 7.70 5.58 7.15
N LYS A 9 6.68 4.87 7.64
CA LYS A 9 6.36 4.75 9.08
C LYS A 9 7.22 3.70 9.81
N TYR A 10 8.13 3.04 9.11
CA TYR A 10 8.97 1.93 9.57
C TYR A 10 10.42 2.05 9.13
N ARG A 11 11.31 1.26 9.76
CA ARG A 11 12.69 1.11 9.31
C ARG A 11 12.75 0.19 8.09
N LEU A 12 13.16 0.74 6.96
CA LEU A 12 13.23 0.02 5.70
C LEU A 12 14.66 -0.46 5.43
N ASP A 13 14.82 -1.77 5.24
CA ASP A 13 15.97 -2.39 4.59
C ASP A 13 15.59 -2.65 3.12
N PHE A 14 16.09 -1.82 2.21
CA PHE A 14 15.67 -1.81 0.82
C PHE A 14 16.79 -2.23 -0.13
N GLU A 15 16.50 -3.25 -0.91
CA GLU A 15 17.33 -3.68 -2.02
C GLU A 15 16.73 -3.16 -3.33
N HIS A 16 17.39 -2.18 -3.96
CA HIS A 16 16.96 -1.70 -5.27
C HIS A 16 17.18 -2.79 -6.33
N GLY A 17 16.19 -3.02 -7.19
CA GLY A 17 16.22 -4.10 -8.17
C GLY A 17 15.14 -3.98 -9.24
N SER A 18 14.95 -5.06 -10.00
CA SER A 18 13.93 -5.15 -11.04
C SER A 18 12.51 -5.13 -10.45
N ALA A 19 11.54 -4.86 -11.32
CA ALA A 19 10.13 -5.07 -11.00
C ALA A 19 9.89 -6.54 -10.59
N PRO A 20 8.85 -6.81 -9.77
CA PRO A 20 8.41 -8.17 -9.51
C PRO A 20 8.04 -8.89 -10.82
N ASP A 21 8.44 -10.15 -10.95
CA ASP A 21 8.13 -10.99 -12.12
C ASP A 21 6.73 -11.63 -12.01
N GLU A 22 6.13 -11.60 -10.81
CA GLU A 22 4.80 -12.14 -10.54
C GLU A 22 3.70 -11.38 -11.29
N ASP A 23 2.65 -12.10 -11.73
CA ASP A 23 1.50 -11.48 -12.43
C ASP A 23 0.74 -10.49 -11.54
N LEU A 24 0.70 -9.22 -11.96
CA LEU A 24 0.07 -8.09 -11.26
C LEU A 24 -1.23 -7.61 -11.93
N ALA A 25 -1.70 -8.26 -13.00
CA ALA A 25 -2.79 -7.75 -13.83
C ALA A 25 -4.06 -7.43 -13.03
N GLU A 26 -4.50 -8.36 -12.18
CA GLU A 26 -5.69 -8.16 -11.33
C GLU A 26 -5.50 -6.99 -10.35
N LEU A 27 -4.32 -6.89 -9.73
CA LEU A 27 -4.02 -5.84 -8.77
C LEU A 27 -3.99 -4.46 -9.45
N ILE A 28 -3.40 -4.38 -10.65
CA ILE A 28 -3.38 -3.17 -11.47
C ILE A 28 -4.80 -2.73 -11.85
N VAL A 29 -5.66 -3.67 -12.26
CA VAL A 29 -7.08 -3.37 -12.58
C VAL A 29 -7.82 -2.86 -11.36
N CYS A 30 -7.71 -3.54 -10.20
CA CYS A 30 -8.32 -3.08 -8.95
C CYS A 30 -7.85 -1.67 -8.59
N ARG A 31 -6.55 -1.41 -8.72
CA ARG A 31 -5.99 -0.08 -8.45
C ARG A 31 -6.58 0.97 -9.38
N ALA A 32 -6.68 0.70 -10.68
CA ALA A 32 -7.24 1.64 -11.65
C ALA A 32 -8.71 1.98 -11.33
N ILE A 33 -9.51 0.99 -10.92
CA ILE A 33 -10.89 1.19 -10.47
C ILE A 33 -10.92 2.12 -9.24
N LEU A 34 -10.11 1.82 -8.22
CA LEU A 34 -10.07 2.62 -6.98
C LEU A 34 -9.55 4.04 -7.23
N HIS A 35 -8.61 4.22 -8.15
CA HIS A 35 -8.15 5.54 -8.57
C HIS A 35 -9.26 6.32 -9.29
N GLY A 36 -10.00 5.68 -10.20
CA GLY A 36 -11.14 6.31 -10.88
C GLY A 36 -12.32 6.65 -9.96
N LEU A 37 -12.35 6.11 -8.74
CA LEU A 37 -13.32 6.41 -7.69
C LEU A 37 -12.79 7.43 -6.66
N ASP A 38 -11.63 8.04 -6.87
CA ASP A 38 -10.95 8.95 -5.92
C ASP A 38 -10.68 8.34 -4.52
N MET A 39 -10.64 7.00 -4.44
CA MET A 39 -10.38 6.23 -3.22
C MET A 39 -8.88 5.96 -3.00
N ILE A 40 -8.12 5.97 -4.09
CA ILE A 40 -6.65 6.03 -4.13
C ILE A 40 -6.32 7.21 -5.03
N GLY A 41 -5.35 8.04 -4.69
CA GLY A 41 -5.10 9.23 -5.50
C GLY A 41 -4.07 10.18 -4.92
N GLN A 42 -4.08 11.40 -5.43
CA GLN A 42 -3.33 12.53 -4.90
C GLN A 42 -4.16 13.78 -5.15
N HIS A 43 -4.35 14.60 -4.12
CA HIS A 43 -5.15 15.82 -4.25
C HIS A 43 -4.45 16.96 -3.48
N PRO A 44 -4.26 18.16 -4.07
CA PRO A 44 -3.56 19.26 -3.40
C PRO A 44 -4.13 19.62 -2.03
N ASP A 45 -5.47 19.58 -1.91
CA ASP A 45 -6.18 19.92 -0.67
C ASP A 45 -6.27 18.76 0.35
N ARG A 46 -5.75 17.57 0.03
CA ARG A 46 -5.77 16.41 0.93
C ARG A 46 -4.35 16.03 1.32
N TYR A 47 -4.14 15.74 2.60
CA TYR A 47 -2.88 15.21 3.11
C TYR A 47 -1.63 16.01 2.69
N GLY A 48 -1.73 17.35 2.60
CA GLY A 48 -0.62 18.19 2.17
C GLY A 48 -0.16 17.96 0.72
N GLY A 49 -1.03 17.39 -0.12
CA GLY A 49 -0.72 17.07 -1.51
C GLY A 49 -0.01 15.73 -1.70
N TYR A 50 0.20 14.92 -0.68
CA TYR A 50 0.78 13.57 -0.82
C TYR A 50 -0.21 12.57 -1.42
N GLY A 51 0.33 11.54 -2.10
CA GLY A 51 -0.45 10.41 -2.57
C GLY A 51 -1.00 9.59 -1.40
N TYR A 52 -2.25 9.13 -1.52
CA TYR A 52 -2.98 8.37 -0.50
C TYR A 52 -3.57 7.08 -1.07
N GLY A 53 -3.82 6.13 -0.16
CA GLY A 53 -4.31 4.80 -0.51
C GLY A 53 -3.23 3.94 -1.17
N ASN A 54 -3.36 2.62 -1.00
CA ASN A 54 -2.42 1.63 -1.52
C ASN A 54 -3.05 0.25 -1.49
N LEU A 55 -2.40 -0.72 -2.11
CA LEU A 55 -2.92 -2.08 -2.16
C LEU A 55 -1.79 -3.09 -2.26
N SER A 56 -2.06 -4.28 -1.75
CA SER A 56 -1.12 -5.39 -1.82
C SER A 56 -1.81 -6.72 -2.09
N ARG A 57 -1.03 -7.66 -2.61
CA ARG A 57 -1.43 -9.06 -2.74
C ARG A 57 -0.38 -9.96 -2.11
N ARG A 58 -0.82 -10.97 -1.38
CA ARG A 58 0.04 -12.02 -0.82
C ARG A 58 0.83 -12.70 -1.94
N ALA A 59 2.08 -13.06 -1.65
CA ALA A 59 2.95 -13.84 -2.51
C ALA A 59 3.47 -15.08 -1.76
N GLU A 60 4.17 -15.95 -2.48
CA GLU A 60 4.75 -17.15 -1.89
C GLU A 60 5.86 -16.84 -0.86
N GLY A 61 6.13 -17.82 0.01
CA GLY A 61 7.21 -17.71 1.00
C GLY A 61 6.96 -16.69 2.10
N GLY A 62 5.70 -16.30 2.33
CA GLY A 62 5.34 -15.30 3.36
C GLY A 62 5.55 -13.85 2.93
N ALA A 63 5.91 -13.62 1.67
CA ALA A 63 6.06 -12.29 1.08
C ALA A 63 4.71 -11.71 0.62
N PHE A 64 4.74 -10.45 0.18
CA PHE A 64 3.64 -9.82 -0.56
C PHE A 64 4.14 -8.74 -1.51
N LEU A 65 3.36 -8.47 -2.55
CA LEU A 65 3.58 -7.41 -3.53
C LEU A 65 2.71 -6.23 -3.14
N ILE A 66 3.28 -5.02 -3.06
CA ILE A 66 2.57 -3.81 -2.66
C ILE A 66 2.87 -2.67 -3.63
N SER A 67 1.90 -1.78 -3.87
CA SER A 67 2.16 -0.54 -4.59
C SER A 67 3.25 0.28 -3.87
N ALA A 68 4.18 0.83 -4.65
CA ALA A 68 5.26 1.65 -4.14
C ALA A 68 4.75 2.96 -3.53
N SER A 69 5.55 3.55 -2.63
CA SER A 69 5.21 4.81 -1.98
C SER A 69 5.05 5.94 -3.00
N GLN A 70 4.14 6.87 -2.72
CA GLN A 70 3.88 8.06 -3.54
C GLN A 70 3.51 7.80 -5.01
N THR A 71 2.98 6.61 -5.30
CA THR A 71 2.40 6.28 -6.62
C THR A 71 0.92 6.65 -6.74
N GLY A 72 0.30 7.14 -5.65
CA GLY A 72 -1.14 7.43 -5.58
C GLY A 72 -1.66 8.32 -6.70
N GLY A 73 -0.93 9.37 -7.09
CA GLY A 73 -1.35 10.32 -8.13
C GLY A 73 -1.16 9.87 -9.58
N LEU A 74 -0.53 8.72 -9.82
CA LEU A 74 -0.36 8.20 -11.18
C LEU A 74 -1.70 7.66 -11.68
N ALA A 75 -2.13 7.95 -12.92
CA ALA A 75 -3.38 7.37 -13.43
C ALA A 75 -3.27 5.85 -13.64
N GLU A 76 -2.11 5.39 -14.11
CA GLU A 76 -1.83 4.00 -14.46
C GLU A 76 -0.58 3.51 -13.71
N LEU A 77 -0.56 2.24 -13.32
CA LEU A 77 0.64 1.58 -12.77
C LEU A 77 1.04 0.42 -13.66
N GLY A 78 2.32 0.38 -14.04
CA GLY A 78 3.00 -0.84 -14.47
C GLY A 78 3.70 -1.58 -13.32
N PRO A 79 4.26 -2.78 -13.58
CA PRO A 79 5.02 -3.57 -12.61
C PRO A 79 6.14 -2.80 -11.90
N GLU A 80 6.73 -1.81 -12.56
CA GLU A 80 7.78 -0.94 -12.01
C GLU A 80 7.34 -0.11 -10.80
N HIS A 81 6.03 0.01 -10.59
CA HIS A 81 5.43 0.69 -9.45
C HIS A 81 5.04 -0.25 -8.31
N PHE A 82 5.46 -1.51 -8.37
CA PHE A 82 5.25 -2.49 -7.31
C PHE A 82 6.58 -2.92 -6.68
N THR A 83 6.49 -3.24 -5.40
CA THR A 83 7.62 -3.65 -4.58
C THR A 83 7.29 -4.96 -3.89
N ARG A 84 8.26 -5.87 -3.82
CA ARG A 84 8.12 -7.11 -3.06
C ARG A 84 8.60 -6.89 -1.63
N VAL A 85 7.71 -7.03 -0.67
CA VAL A 85 8.05 -7.10 0.76
C VAL A 85 8.39 -8.55 1.09
N CYS A 86 9.64 -8.78 1.44
CA CYS A 86 10.19 -10.11 1.65
C CYS A 86 10.03 -10.57 3.10
N GLU A 87 10.30 -9.68 4.05
CA GLU A 87 10.28 -9.99 5.48
C GLU A 87 9.74 -8.80 6.26
N VAL A 88 9.05 -9.09 7.36
CA VAL A 88 8.49 -8.07 8.24
C VAL A 88 8.70 -8.45 9.70
N ASP A 89 9.30 -7.53 10.46
CA ASP A 89 9.37 -7.55 11.91
C ASP A 89 8.48 -6.44 12.46
N ILE A 90 7.30 -6.85 12.95
CA ILE A 90 6.27 -5.94 13.45
C ILE A 90 6.69 -5.33 14.79
N GLU A 91 7.29 -6.12 15.68
CA GLU A 91 7.71 -5.65 17.00
C GLU A 91 8.88 -4.66 16.89
N GLY A 92 9.82 -4.93 15.97
CA GLY A 92 10.95 -4.05 15.69
C GLY A 92 10.65 -2.89 14.73
N ASN A 93 9.42 -2.74 14.25
CA ASN A 93 8.99 -1.74 13.27
C ASN A 93 9.91 -1.73 12.02
N ARG A 94 10.13 -2.92 11.43
CA ARG A 94 11.11 -3.16 10.35
C ARG A 94 10.48 -3.90 9.17
N VAL A 95 10.86 -3.49 7.97
CA VAL A 95 10.47 -4.12 6.70
C VAL A 95 11.71 -4.34 5.85
N ARG A 96 11.85 -5.53 5.29
CA ARG A 96 12.81 -5.83 4.24
C ARG A 96 12.09 -5.99 2.91
N ALA A 97 12.51 -5.24 1.91
CA ALA A 97 11.85 -5.24 0.61
C ALA A 97 12.84 -5.08 -0.54
N ARG A 98 12.40 -5.52 -1.73
CA ARG A 98 13.15 -5.35 -2.97
C ARG A 98 12.25 -4.90 -4.12
N GLY A 99 12.79 -4.08 -5.00
CA GLY A 99 12.10 -3.65 -6.22
C GLY A 99 12.63 -2.32 -6.76
N PRO A 100 11.94 -1.72 -7.75
CA PRO A 100 12.39 -0.49 -8.38
C PRO A 100 12.20 0.72 -7.47
N LEU A 101 11.13 0.71 -6.66
CA LEU A 101 10.77 1.80 -5.77
C LEU A 101 10.52 1.27 -4.34
N PRO A 102 10.69 2.11 -3.30
CA PRO A 102 10.35 1.75 -1.94
C PRO A 102 8.86 1.37 -1.80
N PRO A 103 8.51 0.40 -0.94
CA PRO A 103 7.12 0.01 -0.75
C PRO A 103 6.32 1.14 -0.09
N SER A 104 4.98 1.05 -0.14
CA SER A 104 4.10 1.96 0.61
C SER A 104 4.57 2.18 2.05
N SER A 105 4.40 3.40 2.55
CA SER A 105 4.62 3.80 3.94
C SER A 105 3.84 2.95 4.96
N GLU A 106 2.81 2.24 4.49
CA GLU A 106 1.87 1.47 5.31
C GLU A 106 2.03 -0.05 5.15
N ALA A 107 3.15 -0.52 4.56
CA ALA A 107 3.43 -1.94 4.35
C ALA A 107 3.30 -2.80 5.62
N LEU A 108 3.63 -2.26 6.80
CA LEU A 108 3.46 -2.98 8.07
C LEU A 108 2.00 -3.29 8.39
N THR A 109 1.07 -2.39 8.11
CA THR A 109 -0.36 -2.62 8.30
C THR A 109 -0.82 -3.80 7.45
N HIS A 110 -0.37 -3.89 6.19
CA HIS A 110 -0.70 -5.01 5.31
C HIS A 110 -0.16 -6.32 5.86
N ALA A 111 1.08 -6.32 6.38
CA ALA A 111 1.69 -7.48 7.01
C ALA A 111 0.92 -7.92 8.28
N MET A 112 0.45 -6.98 9.10
CA MET A 112 -0.40 -7.27 10.26
C MET A 112 -1.69 -7.98 9.82
N ILE A 113 -2.38 -7.46 8.80
CA ILE A 113 -3.59 -8.07 8.26
C ILE A 113 -3.32 -9.47 7.72
N TYR A 114 -2.24 -9.67 6.97
CA TYR A 114 -1.85 -10.98 6.48
C TYR A 114 -1.48 -12.00 7.56
N ARG A 115 -1.13 -11.55 8.78
CA ARG A 115 -0.89 -12.45 9.92
C ARG A 115 -2.17 -12.88 10.62
N LEU A 116 -3.27 -12.14 10.49
CA LEU A 116 -4.54 -12.48 11.14
C LEU A 116 -5.17 -13.75 10.56
N ASP A 117 -5.13 -13.89 9.23
CA ASP A 117 -5.70 -15.05 8.54
C ASP A 117 -4.93 -15.35 7.24
N ARG A 118 -4.64 -16.63 7.01
CA ARG A 118 -3.99 -17.13 5.79
C ARG A 118 -4.92 -17.07 4.57
N ALA A 119 -6.25 -17.06 4.78
CA ALA A 119 -7.23 -16.92 3.71
C ALA A 119 -7.22 -15.52 3.08
N ILE A 120 -6.71 -14.50 3.77
CA ILE A 120 -6.58 -13.15 3.21
C ILE A 120 -5.46 -13.15 2.17
N SER A 121 -5.82 -12.94 0.91
CA SER A 121 -4.91 -12.91 -0.24
C SER A 121 -4.63 -11.51 -0.77
N CYS A 122 -5.45 -10.52 -0.43
CA CYS A 122 -5.35 -9.14 -0.91
C CYS A 122 -5.78 -8.17 0.18
N VAL A 123 -5.14 -7.00 0.24
CA VAL A 123 -5.49 -5.89 1.13
C VAL A 123 -5.58 -4.61 0.31
N LEU A 124 -6.75 -3.97 0.34
CA LEU A 124 -7.03 -2.71 -0.31
C LEU A 124 -7.16 -1.64 0.77
N HIS A 125 -6.25 -0.68 0.79
CA HIS A 125 -6.28 0.46 1.70
C HIS A 125 -6.69 1.71 0.93
N VAL A 126 -7.82 2.29 1.34
CA VAL A 126 -8.49 3.38 0.61
C VAL A 126 -8.81 4.54 1.54
N HIS A 127 -8.90 5.73 0.97
CA HIS A 127 -9.27 6.94 1.71
C HIS A 127 -10.55 7.53 1.13
N GLU A 128 -11.69 7.13 1.70
CA GLU A 128 -13.02 7.63 1.31
C GLU A 128 -13.64 8.46 2.45
N PRO A 129 -13.68 9.80 2.34
CA PRO A 129 -14.18 10.68 3.40
C PRO A 129 -15.62 10.37 3.84
N ARG A 130 -16.48 9.91 2.91
CA ARG A 130 -17.87 9.58 3.27
C ARG A 130 -17.96 8.36 4.17
N LEU A 131 -17.16 7.32 3.90
CA LEU A 131 -17.07 6.14 4.75
C LEU A 131 -16.50 6.50 6.12
N TRP A 132 -15.48 7.37 6.15
CA TRP A 132 -14.89 7.86 7.40
C TRP A 132 -15.92 8.60 8.27
N GLN A 133 -16.63 9.57 7.70
CA GLN A 133 -17.68 10.31 8.41
C GLN A 133 -18.82 9.39 8.88
N HIS A 134 -19.17 8.39 8.07
CA HIS A 134 -20.20 7.40 8.39
C HIS A 134 -19.81 6.51 9.58
N GLY A 135 -18.53 6.14 9.69
CA GLY A 135 -17.97 5.40 10.83
C GLY A 135 -18.00 6.23 12.12
N LEU A 136 -17.51 7.48 12.06
CA LEU A 136 -17.56 8.40 13.20
C LEU A 136 -18.97 8.63 13.72
N ALA A 137 -19.94 8.79 12.82
CA ALA A 137 -21.35 8.93 13.19
C ALA A 137 -21.94 7.70 13.90
N ARG A 138 -21.26 6.55 13.83
CA ARG A 138 -21.63 5.28 14.49
C ARG A 138 -20.76 4.93 15.69
N GLY A 139 -19.80 5.79 16.06
CA GLY A 139 -18.89 5.53 17.18
C GLY A 139 -17.88 4.41 16.90
N LEU A 140 -17.55 4.19 15.62
CA LEU A 140 -16.41 3.36 15.19
C LEU A 140 -15.13 4.19 15.17
#